data_AF-A0AAW0KW78-F1
#
_entry.id   AF-A0AAW0KW78-F1
#
_cell.length_a   1.000
_cell.length_b   1.000
_cell.length_c   1.000
_cell.angle_alpha   90.00
_cell.angle_beta   90.00
_cell.angle_gamma   90.00
#
_symmetry.space_group_name_H-M   'P 1'
#
loop_
_entity.id
_entity.type
_entity.pdbx_description
1 polymer ?
#
loop_
_entity_poly.entity_id
_entity_poly.type
_entity_poly.pdbx_seq_one_letter_code
_entity_poly.pdbx_strand_id
1 'polypeptide(L)' 'MIATDIRAVGEPILASQFGEENMDNLFQRFKDVVLDHMEAEKCEYVNLVISLAKRAQINSANATN' A
#
# COMPACT_ATOMS: atom_id res chain seq x y z
N MET A 1 -2.29 -14.99 -8.06
CA MET A 1 -2.34 -14.54 -6.66
C MET A 1 -1.99 -13.06 -6.61
N ILE A 2 -0.73 -12.68 -6.82
CA ILE A 2 -0.26 -11.28 -6.71
C ILE A 2 -1.06 -10.26 -7.54
N ALA A 3 -1.30 -10.52 -8.83
CA ALA A 3 -2.10 -9.62 -9.67
C ALA A 3 -3.55 -9.46 -9.19
N THR A 4 -4.13 -10.51 -8.62
CA THR A 4 -5.48 -10.49 -8.04
C THR A 4 -5.51 -9.67 -6.76
N ASP A 5 -4.49 -9.82 -5.91
CA ASP A 5 -4.37 -9.07 -4.65
C ASP A 5 -4.17 -7.57 -4.91
N ILE A 6 -3.29 -7.22 -5.86
CA ILE A 6 -3.08 -5.84 -6.30
C ILE A 6 -4.37 -5.26 -6.90
N ARG A 7 -5.09 -6.04 -7.72
CA ARG A 7 -6.36 -5.61 -8.32
C ARG A 7 -7.42 -5.30 -7.27
N ALA A 8 -7.59 -6.17 -6.28
CA ALA A 8 -8.57 -5.98 -5.21
C ALA A 8 -8.36 -4.66 -4.44
N VAL A 9 -7.11 -4.19 -4.31
CA VAL A 9 -6.77 -2.93 -3.62
C VAL A 9 -6.79 -1.72 -4.57
N GLY A 10 -6.28 -1.88 -5.80
CA GLY A 10 -6.05 -0.78 -6.73
C GLY A 10 -7.23 -0.46 -7.66
N GLU A 11 -8.06 -1.44 -8.00
CA GLU A 11 -9.19 -1.25 -8.93
C GLU A 11 -10.18 -0.17 -8.47
N PRO A 12 -10.56 -0.04 -7.18
CA PRO A 12 -11.50 0.99 -6.76
C PRO A 12 -11.07 2.41 -7.11
N ILE A 13 -9.79 2.76 -6.88
CA ILE A 13 -9.28 4.10 -7.21
C ILE A 13 -9.12 4.28 -8.72
N LEU A 14 -8.66 3.26 -9.44
CA LEU A 14 -8.46 3.33 -10.88
C LEU A 14 -9.79 3.40 -11.65
N ALA A 15 -10.77 2.58 -11.29
CA ALA A 15 -12.11 2.61 -11.86
C ALA A 15 -12.80 3.95 -11.62
N SER A 16 -12.61 4.57 -10.44
CA SER A 16 -13.16 5.89 -10.15
C SER A 16 -12.66 7.01 -11.08
N GLN A 17 -11.43 6.87 -11.60
CA GLN A 17 -10.79 7.90 -12.44
C GLN A 17 -10.90 7.59 -13.93
N PHE A 18 -10.88 6.30 -14.30
CA PHE A 18 -10.73 5.86 -15.69
C PHE A 18 -11.91 5.03 -16.20
N GLY A 19 -12.91 4.74 -15.35
CA GLY A 19 -14.04 3.89 -15.67
C GLY A 19 -13.73 2.39 -15.57
N GLU A 20 -14.78 1.56 -15.53
CA GLU A 20 -14.67 0.12 -15.34
C GLU A 20 -14.27 -0.64 -16.62
N GLU A 21 -14.64 -0.12 -17.79
CA GLU A 21 -14.53 -0.79 -19.09
C GLU A 21 -13.12 -1.31 -19.42
N ASN A 22 -12.07 -0.67 -18.88
CA ASN A 22 -10.68 -1.00 -19.17
C ASN A 22 -9.97 -1.76 -18.04
N MET A 23 -10.61 -2.02 -16.89
CA MET A 23 -9.94 -2.62 -15.73
C MET A 23 -9.46 -4.05 -16.00
N ASP A 24 -10.26 -4.85 -16.73
CA ASP A 24 -9.86 -6.20 -17.12
C ASP A 24 -8.60 -6.23 -17.99
N ASN A 25 -8.54 -5.38 -19.01
CA ASN A 25 -7.37 -5.29 -19.88
C ASN A 25 -6.15 -4.76 -19.13
N LEU A 26 -6.34 -3.76 -18.28
CA LEU A 26 -5.29 -3.16 -17.47
C LEU A 26 -4.62 -4.20 -16.57
N PHE A 27 -5.42 -4.95 -15.80
CA PHE A 27 -4.88 -5.93 -14.85
C PHE A 27 -4.36 -7.20 -15.53
N GLN A 28 -4.83 -7.53 -16.74
CA GLN A 28 -4.21 -8.55 -17.57
C GLN A 28 -2.80 -8.13 -17.99
N ARG A 29 -2.62 -6.90 -18.50
CA ARG A 29 -1.29 -6.38 -18.85
C ARG A 29 -0.37 -6.24 -17.64
N PHE A 30 -0.92 -5.81 -16.50
CA PHE A 30 -0.18 -5.77 -15.23
C PHE A 30 0.36 -7.14 -14.89
N LYS A 31 -0.47 -8.19 -14.97
CA LYS A 31 -0.06 -9.56 -14.69
C LYS A 31 1.10 -9.97 -15.60
N ASP A 32 1.00 -9.72 -16.90
CA ASP A 32 2.03 -10.15 -17.86
C ASP A 32 3.37 -9.43 -17.58
N VAL A 33 3.35 -8.10 -17.44
CA VAL A 33 4.58 -7.32 -17.23
C VAL A 33 5.20 -7.56 -15.85
N VAL A 34 4.38 -7.61 -14.80
CA VAL A 34 4.87 -7.71 -13.43
C VAL A 34 5.28 -9.12 -13.09
N LEU A 35 4.61 -10.16 -13.59
CA LEU A 35 5.09 -11.54 -13.39
C LEU A 35 6.44 -11.76 -14.07
N ASP A 36 6.60 -11.31 -15.32
CA ASP A 36 7.89 -11.43 -16.03
C ASP A 36 9.02 -10.73 -15.28
N HIS A 37 8.75 -9.53 -14.73
CA HIS A 37 9.71 -8.80 -13.92
C HIS A 37 10.00 -9.46 -12.57
N MET A 38 8.98 -10.01 -11.90
CA MET A 38 9.14 -10.73 -10.63
C MET A 38 9.85 -12.08 -10.78
N GLU A 39 9.79 -12.71 -11.95
CA GLU A 39 10.59 -13.90 -12.26
C GLU A 39 12.05 -13.54 -12.56
N ALA A 40 12.29 -12.41 -13.22
CA ALA A 40 13.64 -11.95 -13.56
C ALA A 40 14.39 -11.33 -12.36
N GLU A 41 13.67 -10.72 -11.43
CA GLU A 41 14.26 -9.92 -10.35
C GLU A 41 13.74 -10.35 -8.96
N LYS A 42 14.54 -10.06 -7.93
CA LYS A 42 14.15 -10.30 -6.55
C LYS A 42 13.24 -9.18 -6.05
N CYS A 43 11.94 -9.30 -6.29
CA CYS A 43 10.95 -8.35 -5.77
C CYS A 43 10.60 -8.67 -4.30
N GLU A 44 10.67 -7.66 -3.42
CA GLU A 44 10.32 -7.77 -2.00
C GLU A 44 9.37 -6.64 -1.58
N TYR A 45 8.37 -6.97 -0.75
CA TYR A 45 7.55 -5.97 -0.07
C TYR A 45 8.24 -5.50 1.21
N VAL A 46 8.62 -4.23 1.26
CA VAL A 46 9.22 -3.64 2.46
C VAL A 46 8.11 -3.19 3.41
N ASN A 47 7.92 -3.94 4.50
CA ASN A 47 6.93 -3.62 5.53
C ASN A 47 7.58 -2.81 6.66
N LEU A 48 7.14 -1.57 6.83
CA LEU A 48 7.55 -0.72 7.95
C LEU A 48 6.59 -0.91 9.13
N VAL A 49 7.10 -1.44 10.25
CA VAL A 49 6.34 -1.59 11.49
C VAL A 49 6.76 -0.51 12.49
N ILE A 50 5.80 0.29 12.95
CA ILE A 50 6.04 1.39 13.89
C ILE A 50 5.23 1.13 15.17
N SER A 51 5.88 1.22 16.33
CA SER A 51 5.23 1.22 17.64
C SER A 51 5.32 2.61 18.25
N LEU A 52 4.17 3.15 18.67
CA LEU A 52 4.07 4.48 19.26
C LEU A 52 3.46 4.38 20.66
N ALA A 53 4.08 5.06 21.63
CA ALA A 53 3.53 5.26 22.95
C ALA A 53 3.26 6.74 23.19
N LYS A 54 2.07 7.07 23.70
CA LYS A 54 1.73 8.44 24.07
C LYS A 54 2.64 8.89 25.22
N ARG A 55 3.39 9.98 25.04
CA ARG A 55 4.11 10.62 26.15
C ARG A 55 3.12 11.40 27.03
N ALA A 56 3.24 11.25 28.34
CA ALA A 56 2.52 12.09 29.29
C ALA A 56 3.09 13.52 29.23
N GLN A 57 2.21 14.51 29.14
CA GLN A 57 2.57 15.91 29.31
C GLN A 57 2.70 16.17 30.82
N ILE A 58 3.91 16.41 31.33
CA ILE A 58 4.10 16.90 32.70
C ILE A 58 3.96 18.42 32.63
N ASN A 59 2.86 18.96 33.15
CA ASN A 59 2.70 20.40 33.31
C ASN A 59 3.68 20.87 34.40
N SER A 60 4.64 21.72 34.03
CA SER A 60 5.66 22.29 34.92
C SER A 60 5.11 23.41 35.83
N ALA A 61 3.89 23.25 36.33
CA ALA A 61 3.30 24.13 37.33
C ALA A 61 3.18 23.33 38.63
N ASN A 62 4.21 23.41 39.47
CA ASN A 62 4.22 23.23 40.94
C ASN A 62 5.64 22.91 41.41
N ALA A 63 6.55 23.90 41.34
CA ALA A 63 7.85 23.82 42.00
C ALA A 63 8.29 25.21 42.46
N THR A 64 7.56 25.78 43.42
CA THR A 64 8.09 26.79 44.36
C THR A 64 7.13 26.83 45.56
N ASN A 65 7.47 26.08 46.60
CA ASN A 65 7.11 26.38 47.99
C ASN A 65 8.28 27.14 48.60
#